data_AF-A0A2D6AIF7-F1
#
_entry.id   AF-A0A2D6AIF7-F1
#
_cell.length_a   1.000
_cell.length_b   1.000
_cell.length_c   1.000
_cell.angle_alpha   90.00
_cell.angle_beta   90.00
_cell.angle_gamma   90.00
#
_symmetry.space_group_name_H-M   'P 1'
#
loop_
_entity.id
_entity.type
_entity.pdbx_description
1 polymer ?
#
loop_
_entity_poly.entity_id
_entity_poly.type
_entity_poly.pdbx_seq_one_letter_code
_entity_poly.pdbx_strand_id
1 'polypeptide(L)'
;MKTLHTVADTVLKRIRESSPYYKHYNNNVQWGINRKYVKYGNECRREYAKNHDTNFPPNPLIEAPATMVKGAISSDSAKAMSNKISQLIEKKDKCIYREPECKDMQAVILQPIDNLGDGVLDVLRNPEVNDVLLSIFRGYYTIATAIGFRSYPNNHQKSSWLWHSDCYPARTCKIFLHLTKADEETGVTDFMSVEDTEAYRKAGYYGLGGERLVGEDVEAFAKKHGLPYRPFHINAEPGDASIFDMNYLHRAVAPKKEYRDVVQLLFQPSPISWEEDLERNGECLRHCARGFAKDPSDRSVEAVSMM
;
A
#
# COMPACT_ATOMS: atom_id res chain seq x y z
N MET A 1 -22.41 20.69 -25.50
CA MET A 1 -22.44 19.38 -24.78
C MET A 1 -21.22 19.13 -23.87
N LYS A 2 -20.33 20.11 -23.61
CA LYS A 2 -19.20 19.97 -22.64
C LYS A 2 -19.52 20.46 -21.22
N THR A 3 -20.56 21.27 -21.05
CA THR A 3 -20.89 21.96 -19.78
C THR A 3 -21.74 21.13 -18.81
N LEU A 4 -22.41 20.07 -19.27
CA LEU A 4 -23.21 19.18 -18.41
C LEU A 4 -22.35 18.16 -17.65
N HIS A 5 -21.19 17.78 -18.21
CA HIS A 5 -20.25 16.87 -17.55
C HIS A 5 -19.64 17.50 -16.29
N THR A 6 -19.34 18.81 -16.31
CA THR A 6 -18.64 19.47 -15.19
C THR A 6 -19.46 19.58 -13.91
N VAL A 7 -20.78 19.78 -14.00
CA VAL A 7 -21.66 19.87 -12.83
C VAL A 7 -21.86 18.49 -12.21
N ALA A 8 -22.15 17.48 -13.03
CA ALA A 8 -22.31 16.09 -12.57
C ALA A 8 -21.03 15.57 -11.90
N ASP A 9 -19.85 15.82 -12.51
CA ASP A 9 -18.57 15.41 -11.95
C ASP A 9 -18.25 16.11 -10.61
N THR A 10 -18.61 17.38 -10.48
CA THR A 10 -18.44 18.14 -9.23
C THR A 10 -19.35 17.59 -8.12
N VAL A 11 -20.61 17.29 -8.44
CA VAL A 11 -21.55 16.69 -7.47
C VAL A 11 -21.07 15.30 -7.06
N LEU A 12 -20.65 14.46 -8.01
CA LEU A 12 -20.11 13.13 -7.73
C LEU A 12 -18.80 13.17 -6.93
N LYS A 13 -17.94 14.18 -7.15
CA LYS A 13 -16.75 14.42 -6.32
C LYS A 13 -17.18 14.74 -4.88
N ARG A 14 -18.11 15.69 -4.68
CA ARG A 14 -18.63 16.06 -3.35
C ARG A 14 -19.29 14.89 -2.61
N ILE A 15 -20.02 14.03 -3.31
CA ILE A 15 -20.62 12.82 -2.72
C ILE A 15 -19.52 11.88 -2.21
N ARG A 16 -18.46 11.65 -3.01
CA ARG A 16 -17.33 10.80 -2.60
C ARG A 16 -16.50 11.42 -1.47
N GLU A 17 -16.56 12.73 -1.32
CA GLU A 17 -15.93 13.49 -0.23
C GLU A 17 -16.79 13.53 1.04
N SER A 18 -18.03 13.06 0.97
CA SER A 18 -18.95 13.07 2.11
C SER A 18 -18.56 12.05 3.18
N SER A 19 -18.80 12.41 4.46
CA SER A 19 -18.52 11.53 5.59
C SER A 19 -19.20 10.15 5.48
N PRO A 20 -20.46 10.00 5.02
CA PRO A 20 -21.08 8.69 4.86
C PRO A 20 -20.36 7.80 3.85
N TYR A 21 -19.90 8.36 2.72
CA TYR A 21 -19.19 7.59 1.70
C TYR A 21 -17.88 7.04 2.24
N TYR A 22 -17.11 7.88 2.93
CA TYR A 22 -15.86 7.48 3.57
C TYR A 22 -16.05 6.47 4.68
N LYS A 23 -17.03 6.68 5.57
CA LYS A 23 -17.31 5.70 6.62
C LYS A 23 -17.64 4.32 6.05
N HIS A 24 -18.15 4.27 4.82
CA HIS A 24 -18.49 3.02 4.16
C HIS A 24 -17.32 2.37 3.39
N TYR A 25 -16.51 3.14 2.66
CA TYR A 25 -15.46 2.61 1.79
C TYR A 25 -14.02 2.95 2.19
N ASN A 26 -13.83 3.88 3.12
CA ASN A 26 -12.55 4.49 3.52
C ASN A 26 -11.79 5.21 2.38
N ASN A 27 -12.38 5.47 1.21
CA ASN A 27 -11.67 6.05 0.05
C ASN A 27 -12.57 6.98 -0.80
N ASN A 28 -12.03 7.54 -1.90
CA ASN A 28 -12.73 8.38 -2.89
C ASN A 28 -12.82 7.75 -4.28
N VAL A 29 -12.53 6.47 -4.39
CA VAL A 29 -12.67 5.74 -5.64
C VAL A 29 -14.13 5.86 -6.10
N GLN A 30 -14.36 5.78 -7.41
CA GLN A 30 -15.71 5.84 -7.97
C GLN A 30 -16.61 4.74 -7.38
N TRP A 31 -17.88 5.07 -7.12
CA TRP A 31 -18.83 4.16 -6.49
C TRP A 31 -18.98 2.83 -7.24
N GLY A 32 -18.99 2.86 -8.57
CA GLY A 32 -19.06 1.65 -9.39
C GLY A 32 -17.90 0.68 -9.13
N ILE A 33 -16.68 1.20 -9.00
CA ILE A 33 -15.48 0.40 -8.71
C ILE A 33 -15.55 -0.15 -7.29
N ASN A 34 -15.86 0.68 -6.29
CA ASN A 34 -16.01 0.20 -4.91
C ASN A 34 -17.08 -0.88 -4.78
N ARG A 35 -18.22 -0.73 -5.47
CA ARG A 35 -19.28 -1.73 -5.49
C ARG A 35 -18.83 -3.05 -6.11
N LYS A 36 -18.03 -3.01 -7.19
CA LYS A 36 -17.41 -4.21 -7.77
C LYS A 36 -16.48 -4.90 -6.78
N TYR A 37 -15.58 -4.17 -6.13
CA TYR A 37 -14.67 -4.70 -5.10
C TYR A 37 -15.40 -5.32 -3.91
N VAL A 38 -16.44 -4.66 -3.39
CA VAL A 38 -17.25 -5.20 -2.29
C VAL A 38 -18.00 -6.45 -2.73
N LYS A 39 -18.61 -6.44 -3.93
CA LYS A 39 -19.33 -7.60 -4.47
C LYS A 39 -18.39 -8.79 -4.65
N TYR A 40 -17.28 -8.59 -5.36
CA TYR A 40 -16.29 -9.63 -5.62
C TYR A 40 -15.66 -10.17 -4.34
N GLY A 41 -15.29 -9.29 -3.41
CA GLY A 41 -14.80 -9.72 -2.10
C GLY A 41 -15.84 -10.54 -1.32
N ASN A 42 -17.14 -10.26 -1.44
CA ASN A 42 -18.18 -11.09 -0.82
C ASN A 42 -18.30 -12.47 -1.50
N GLU A 43 -18.13 -12.54 -2.81
CA GLU A 43 -18.11 -13.80 -3.55
C GLU A 43 -16.92 -14.67 -3.13
N CYS A 44 -15.72 -14.08 -3.04
CA CYS A 44 -14.51 -14.74 -2.55
C CYS A 44 -14.68 -15.31 -1.13
N ARG A 45 -15.28 -14.53 -0.22
CA ARG A 45 -15.58 -14.99 1.15
C ARG A 45 -16.54 -16.18 1.16
N ARG A 46 -17.58 -16.15 0.32
CA ARG A 46 -18.51 -17.29 0.21
C ARG A 46 -17.83 -18.52 -0.34
N GLU A 47 -16.92 -18.35 -1.30
CA GLU A 47 -16.15 -19.47 -1.85
C GLU A 47 -15.28 -20.12 -0.77
N TYR A 48 -14.52 -19.31 -0.03
CA TYR A 48 -13.69 -19.76 1.08
C TYR A 48 -14.51 -20.54 2.12
N ALA A 49 -15.66 -20.00 2.51
CA ALA A 49 -16.55 -20.56 3.53
C ALA A 49 -17.14 -21.94 3.19
N LYS A 50 -17.08 -22.38 1.92
CA LYS A 50 -17.53 -23.73 1.54
C LYS A 50 -16.69 -24.83 2.16
N ASN A 51 -15.40 -24.57 2.39
CA ASN A 51 -14.42 -25.59 2.75
C ASN A 51 -13.59 -25.24 4.01
N HIS A 52 -13.84 -24.10 4.65
CA HIS A 52 -13.02 -23.59 5.76
C HIS A 52 -13.87 -23.04 6.89
N ASP A 53 -13.29 -23.03 8.10
CA ASP A 53 -13.84 -22.25 9.20
C ASP A 53 -13.75 -20.75 8.90
N THR A 54 -14.77 -20.00 9.30
CA THR A 54 -14.88 -18.55 9.08
C THR A 54 -14.81 -17.75 10.37
N ASN A 55 -14.41 -18.39 11.48
CA ASN A 55 -14.11 -17.75 12.75
C ASN A 55 -12.74 -17.05 12.71
N PHE A 56 -12.67 -15.93 11.98
CA PHE A 56 -11.48 -15.10 11.94
C PHE A 56 -11.34 -14.23 13.19
N PRO A 57 -10.11 -13.90 13.62
CA PRO A 57 -9.91 -12.84 14.61
C PRO A 57 -10.38 -11.49 14.06
N PRO A 58 -10.53 -10.46 14.93
CA PRO A 58 -10.81 -9.09 14.48
C PRO A 58 -9.78 -8.61 13.46
N ASN A 59 -10.24 -7.89 12.45
CA ASN A 59 -9.34 -7.26 11.48
C ASN A 59 -8.55 -6.14 12.18
N PRO A 60 -7.21 -6.24 12.30
CA PRO A 60 -6.41 -5.27 13.03
C PRO A 60 -6.43 -3.88 12.37
N LEU A 61 -6.72 -3.80 11.07
CA LEU A 61 -6.74 -2.55 10.30
C LEU A 61 -8.04 -1.74 10.50
N ILE A 62 -9.00 -2.25 11.26
CA ILE A 62 -10.18 -1.48 11.68
C ILE A 62 -9.81 -0.52 12.82
N GLU A 63 -8.94 -0.94 13.73
CA GLU A 63 -8.61 -0.18 14.95
C GLU A 63 -7.36 0.67 14.77
N ALA A 64 -6.40 0.19 13.96
CA ALA A 64 -5.16 0.89 13.67
C ALA A 64 -4.93 0.97 12.15
N PRO A 65 -4.31 2.05 11.63
CA PRO A 65 -4.03 2.14 10.20
C PRO A 65 -2.98 1.12 9.73
N ALA A 66 -2.15 0.61 10.64
CA ALA A 66 -1.08 -0.33 10.38
C ALA A 66 -0.88 -1.27 11.57
N THR A 67 -0.39 -2.47 11.28
CA THR A 67 0.11 -3.46 12.24
C THR A 67 1.47 -4.00 11.79
N MET A 68 2.16 -4.73 12.67
CA MET A 68 3.50 -5.25 12.43
C MET A 68 3.59 -6.72 12.85
N VAL A 69 4.19 -7.53 11.98
CA VAL A 69 4.62 -8.88 12.31
C VAL A 69 6.15 -8.88 12.36
N LYS A 70 6.70 -9.22 13.53
CA LYS A 70 8.15 -9.24 13.77
C LYS A 70 8.76 -10.54 13.25
N GLY A 71 9.92 -10.45 12.61
CA GLY A 71 10.61 -11.62 12.06
C GLY A 71 9.75 -12.40 11.06
N ALA A 72 8.97 -11.70 10.25
CA ALA A 72 8.11 -12.31 9.24
C ALA A 72 8.91 -13.22 8.28
N ILE A 73 10.15 -12.82 7.97
CA ILE A 73 11.20 -13.69 7.44
C ILE A 73 12.47 -13.53 8.28
N SER A 74 13.46 -14.40 8.05
CA SER A 74 14.75 -14.28 8.74
C SER A 74 15.48 -12.98 8.37
N SER A 75 16.18 -12.38 9.34
CA SER A 75 16.98 -11.18 9.13
C SER A 75 18.08 -11.40 8.07
N ASP A 76 18.62 -12.62 7.99
CA ASP A 76 19.64 -12.97 7.01
C ASP A 76 19.07 -13.02 5.58
N SER A 77 17.86 -13.59 5.41
CA SER A 77 17.15 -13.57 4.13
C SER A 77 16.89 -12.13 3.68
N ALA A 78 16.41 -11.27 4.59
CA ALA A 78 16.16 -9.86 4.32
C ALA A 78 17.44 -9.11 3.89
N LYS A 79 18.54 -9.30 4.62
CA LYS A 79 19.85 -8.71 4.29
C LYS A 79 20.41 -9.24 2.97
N ALA A 80 20.22 -10.52 2.66
CA ALA A 80 20.64 -11.09 1.37
C ALA A 80 19.92 -10.41 0.19
N MET A 81 18.62 -10.13 0.32
CA MET A 81 17.86 -9.38 -0.69
C MET A 81 18.34 -7.94 -0.82
N SER A 82 18.58 -7.23 0.30
CA SER A 82 19.17 -5.89 0.31
C SER A 82 20.54 -5.84 -0.38
N ASN A 83 21.41 -6.82 -0.11
CA ASN A 83 22.70 -6.95 -0.77
C ASN A 83 22.55 -7.16 -2.28
N LYS A 84 21.57 -7.96 -2.70
CA LYS A 84 21.24 -8.16 -4.13
C LYS A 84 20.75 -6.87 -4.78
N ILE A 85 19.96 -6.05 -4.09
CA ILE A 85 19.57 -4.70 -4.58
C ILE A 85 20.82 -3.83 -4.82
N SER A 86 21.79 -3.84 -3.89
CA SER A 86 23.06 -3.11 -4.08
C SER A 86 23.79 -3.57 -5.34
N GLN A 87 23.89 -4.88 -5.56
CA GLN A 87 24.54 -5.43 -6.76
C GLN A 87 23.81 -5.05 -8.06
N LEU A 88 22.48 -5.07 -8.07
CA LEU A 88 21.67 -4.69 -9.23
C LEU A 88 21.84 -3.21 -9.56
N ILE A 89 21.87 -2.34 -8.55
CA ILE A 89 22.09 -0.90 -8.72
C ILE A 89 23.50 -0.62 -9.26
N GLU A 90 24.53 -1.26 -8.71
CA GLU A 90 25.92 -1.11 -9.16
C GLU A 90 26.09 -1.52 -10.63
N LYS A 91 25.48 -2.65 -11.01
CA LYS A 91 25.48 -3.15 -12.38
C LYS A 91 24.60 -2.35 -13.35
N LYS A 92 23.81 -1.39 -12.84
CA LYS A 92 22.79 -0.65 -13.61
C LYS A 92 21.85 -1.62 -14.33
N ASP A 93 21.40 -2.64 -13.61
CA ASP A 93 20.51 -3.66 -14.16
C ASP A 93 19.20 -3.02 -14.67
N LYS A 94 18.64 -3.58 -15.74
CA LYS A 94 17.40 -3.09 -16.37
C LYS A 94 16.17 -3.13 -15.44
N CYS A 95 16.20 -3.95 -14.38
CA CYS A 95 15.12 -3.98 -13.38
C CYS A 95 15.16 -2.77 -12.44
N ILE A 96 16.25 -1.98 -12.45
CA ILE A 96 16.38 -0.77 -11.64
C ILE A 96 15.85 0.43 -12.43
N TYR A 97 14.72 0.95 -11.98
CA TYR A 97 14.10 2.14 -12.54
C TYR A 97 14.30 3.33 -11.59
N ARG A 98 14.68 4.49 -12.14
CA ARG A 98 14.73 5.76 -11.41
C ARG A 98 13.74 6.72 -12.02
N GLU A 99 12.69 7.01 -11.28
CA GLU A 99 11.65 7.96 -11.69
C GLU A 99 12.26 9.36 -11.81
N PRO A 100 12.12 10.07 -12.95
CA PRO A 100 12.82 11.34 -13.19
C PRO A 100 12.64 12.37 -12.07
N GLU A 101 11.44 12.47 -11.51
CA GLU A 101 11.10 13.44 -10.46
C GLU A 101 11.69 13.11 -9.08
N CYS A 102 11.99 11.83 -8.84
CA CYS A 102 12.46 11.28 -7.57
C CYS A 102 13.78 10.49 -7.70
N LYS A 103 14.54 10.71 -8.79
CA LYS A 103 15.70 9.89 -9.17
C LYS A 103 16.81 9.86 -8.13
N ASP A 104 16.94 10.94 -7.36
CA ASP A 104 17.94 11.12 -6.30
C ASP A 104 17.38 10.73 -4.92
N MET A 105 16.07 10.45 -4.84
CA MET A 105 15.38 10.04 -3.61
C MET A 105 15.22 8.53 -3.52
N GLN A 106 15.01 7.85 -4.65
CA GLN A 106 14.81 6.41 -4.67
C GLN A 106 15.29 5.70 -5.95
N ALA A 107 15.53 4.41 -5.82
CA ALA A 107 15.55 3.45 -6.91
C ALA A 107 14.36 2.49 -6.74
N VAL A 108 13.65 2.22 -7.83
CA VAL A 108 12.55 1.24 -7.89
C VAL A 108 13.10 -0.06 -8.46
N ILE A 109 12.81 -1.16 -7.78
CA ILE A 109 13.16 -2.51 -8.20
C ILE A 109 11.90 -3.13 -8.81
N LEU A 110 11.89 -3.24 -10.14
CA LEU A 110 10.82 -3.86 -10.89
C LEU A 110 10.85 -5.38 -10.68
N GLN A 111 9.67 -6.02 -10.64
CA GLN A 111 9.54 -7.48 -10.54
C GLN A 111 10.41 -8.08 -9.41
N PRO A 112 10.23 -7.64 -8.16
CA PRO A 112 11.12 -8.05 -7.06
C PRO A 112 11.11 -9.55 -6.81
N ILE A 113 10.04 -10.27 -7.14
CA ILE A 113 9.99 -11.74 -7.01
C ILE A 113 11.04 -12.39 -7.93
N ASP A 114 11.12 -11.98 -9.19
CA ASP A 114 12.10 -12.54 -10.14
C ASP A 114 13.52 -12.03 -9.86
N ASN A 115 13.65 -10.73 -9.54
CA ASN A 115 14.95 -10.08 -9.43
C ASN A 115 15.59 -10.24 -8.05
N LEU A 116 14.82 -10.45 -6.97
CA LEU A 116 15.33 -10.70 -5.63
C LEU A 116 15.27 -12.19 -5.26
N GLY A 117 14.29 -12.91 -5.80
CA GLY A 117 14.08 -14.35 -5.63
C GLY A 117 12.79 -14.68 -4.86
N ASP A 118 12.36 -15.94 -4.94
CA ASP A 118 11.11 -16.43 -4.36
C ASP A 118 11.03 -16.27 -2.83
N GLY A 119 12.17 -16.04 -2.16
CA GLY A 119 12.20 -15.74 -0.73
C GLY A 119 11.39 -14.49 -0.36
N VAL A 120 11.08 -13.60 -1.32
CA VAL A 120 10.13 -12.49 -1.12
C VAL A 120 8.76 -13.01 -0.67
N LEU A 121 8.35 -14.18 -1.16
CA LEU A 121 7.05 -14.80 -0.87
C LEU A 121 7.04 -15.55 0.47
N ASP A 122 8.20 -15.78 1.10
CA ASP A 122 8.27 -16.44 2.41
C ASP A 122 7.51 -15.65 3.48
N VAL A 123 7.36 -14.33 3.30
CA VAL A 123 6.54 -13.49 4.18
C VAL A 123 5.09 -13.97 4.27
N LEU A 124 4.54 -14.56 3.20
CA LEU A 124 3.16 -15.08 3.17
C LEU A 124 3.03 -16.48 3.76
N ARG A 125 4.16 -17.19 3.88
CA ARG A 125 4.25 -18.50 4.53
C ARG A 125 4.37 -18.37 6.06
N ASN A 126 4.66 -17.17 6.56
CA ASN A 126 4.62 -16.88 7.98
C ASN A 126 3.16 -16.97 8.49
N PRO A 127 2.86 -17.84 9.48
CA PRO A 127 1.50 -18.02 9.97
C PRO A 127 0.85 -16.74 10.49
N GLU A 128 1.59 -15.89 11.20
CA GLU A 128 1.04 -14.65 11.76
C GLU A 128 0.69 -13.64 10.65
N VAL A 129 1.53 -13.52 9.61
CA VAL A 129 1.21 -12.69 8.44
C VAL A 129 -0.03 -13.24 7.73
N ASN A 130 -0.08 -14.55 7.50
CA ASN A 130 -1.19 -15.19 6.82
C ASN A 130 -2.50 -15.01 7.59
N ASP A 131 -2.48 -15.18 8.91
CA ASP A 131 -3.66 -15.01 9.77
C ASP A 131 -4.16 -13.56 9.76
N VAL A 132 -3.26 -12.58 9.78
CA VAL A 132 -3.63 -11.16 9.63
C VAL A 132 -4.30 -10.93 8.27
N LEU A 133 -3.74 -11.42 7.17
CA LEU A 133 -4.34 -11.26 5.84
C LEU A 133 -5.70 -11.96 5.76
N LEU A 134 -5.80 -13.21 6.22
CA LEU A 134 -7.08 -13.93 6.29
C LEU A 134 -8.12 -13.17 7.12
N SER A 135 -7.74 -12.51 8.22
CA SER A 135 -8.66 -11.68 9.03
C SER A 135 -9.15 -10.43 8.29
N ILE A 136 -8.27 -9.77 7.52
CA ILE A 136 -8.59 -8.58 6.71
C ILE A 136 -9.57 -8.96 5.59
N PHE A 137 -9.26 -10.02 4.84
CA PHE A 137 -10.02 -10.44 3.67
C PHE A 137 -11.25 -11.30 4.05
N ARG A 138 -11.23 -11.93 5.22
CA ARG A 138 -12.18 -12.95 5.70
C ARG A 138 -12.30 -14.15 4.75
N GLY A 139 -11.17 -14.56 4.20
CA GLY A 139 -11.05 -15.61 3.20
C GLY A 139 -9.75 -15.45 2.42
N TYR A 140 -9.63 -16.14 1.29
CA TYR A 140 -8.43 -16.07 0.48
C TYR A 140 -8.14 -14.66 -0.06
N TYR A 141 -6.87 -14.46 -0.35
CA TYR A 141 -6.30 -13.25 -0.90
C TYR A 141 -5.30 -13.61 -1.99
N THR A 142 -4.89 -12.59 -2.74
CA THR A 142 -3.94 -12.69 -3.85
C THR A 142 -3.07 -11.45 -3.87
N ILE A 143 -1.85 -11.59 -4.39
CA ILE A 143 -0.97 -10.47 -4.71
C ILE A 143 -1.54 -9.81 -5.97
N ALA A 144 -1.82 -8.51 -5.90
CA ALA A 144 -2.19 -7.70 -7.07
C ALA A 144 -0.96 -7.05 -7.72
N THR A 145 0.06 -6.74 -6.93
CA THR A 145 1.26 -6.02 -7.37
C THR A 145 2.41 -6.24 -6.39
N ALA A 146 3.63 -6.37 -6.91
CA ALA A 146 4.87 -6.41 -6.14
C ALA A 146 5.88 -5.41 -6.69
N ILE A 147 6.42 -4.52 -5.84
CA ILE A 147 7.42 -3.51 -6.22
C ILE A 147 8.44 -3.35 -5.09
N GLY A 148 9.73 -3.36 -5.41
CA GLY A 148 10.78 -3.03 -4.44
C GLY A 148 11.19 -1.57 -4.51
N PHE A 149 11.66 -1.02 -3.39
CA PHE A 149 12.18 0.34 -3.31
C PHE A 149 13.46 0.38 -2.48
N ARG A 150 14.46 1.11 -2.97
CA ARG A 150 15.57 1.64 -2.16
C ARG A 150 15.40 3.14 -2.04
N SER A 151 15.20 3.66 -0.83
CA SER A 151 15.17 5.10 -0.55
C SER A 151 16.53 5.57 -0.04
N TYR A 152 16.97 6.76 -0.45
CA TYR A 152 18.27 7.34 -0.11
C TYR A 152 18.13 8.54 0.83
N PRO A 153 19.21 8.93 1.54
CA PRO A 153 19.20 10.15 2.33
C PRO A 153 18.82 11.37 1.50
N ASN A 154 17.80 12.09 1.94
CA ASN A 154 17.31 13.24 1.19
C ASN A 154 16.56 14.22 2.12
N ASN A 155 16.68 15.52 1.84
CA ASN A 155 15.94 16.58 2.55
C ASN A 155 14.70 17.07 1.78
N HIS A 156 14.50 16.62 0.54
CA HIS A 156 13.34 16.95 -0.26
C HIS A 156 12.17 15.99 0.03
N GLN A 157 10.94 16.49 -0.04
CA GLN A 157 9.72 15.69 0.05
C GLN A 157 8.89 15.89 -1.22
N LYS A 158 8.52 14.79 -1.87
CA LYS A 158 7.68 14.74 -3.07
C LYS A 158 6.85 13.45 -3.06
N SER A 159 5.83 13.35 -3.90
CA SER A 159 5.09 12.09 -4.13
C SER A 159 4.72 11.35 -2.82
N SER A 160 5.19 10.11 -2.60
CA SER A 160 4.93 9.27 -1.43
C SER A 160 5.53 9.78 -0.11
N TRP A 161 6.39 10.81 -0.14
CA TRP A 161 6.93 11.45 1.06
C TRP A 161 6.06 12.61 1.57
N LEU A 162 5.05 13.02 0.79
CA LEU A 162 4.01 13.94 1.23
C LEU A 162 2.92 13.15 1.96
N TRP A 163 2.19 13.78 2.88
CA TRP A 163 1.03 13.13 3.51
C TRP A 163 -0.03 12.81 2.45
N HIS A 164 -0.40 11.55 2.32
CA HIS A 164 -1.36 11.12 1.31
C HIS A 164 -2.21 9.94 1.78
N SER A 165 -3.29 9.71 1.05
CA SER A 165 -3.95 8.41 0.98
C SER A 165 -3.78 7.89 -0.44
N ASP A 166 -3.49 6.60 -0.59
CA ASP A 166 -3.34 6.01 -1.92
C ASP A 166 -4.67 5.94 -2.67
N CYS A 167 -5.79 5.98 -1.94
CA CYS A 167 -7.16 5.98 -2.48
C CYS A 167 -7.43 4.74 -3.33
N TYR A 168 -7.19 3.58 -2.74
CA TYR A 168 -7.44 2.28 -3.34
C TYR A 168 -8.85 1.78 -2.97
N PRO A 169 -9.46 0.91 -3.81
CA PRO A 169 -10.74 0.30 -3.50
C PRO A 169 -10.75 -0.38 -2.13
N ALA A 170 -11.93 -0.43 -1.51
CA ALA A 170 -12.11 -1.10 -0.24
C ALA A 170 -11.68 -2.58 -0.32
N ARG A 171 -11.26 -3.15 0.82
CA ARG A 171 -10.76 -4.54 0.92
C ARG A 171 -9.49 -4.74 0.10
N THR A 172 -8.56 -3.82 0.23
CA THR A 172 -7.17 -3.97 -0.23
C THR A 172 -6.27 -3.58 0.93
N CYS A 173 -5.05 -4.12 0.96
CA CYS A 173 -4.03 -3.71 1.93
C CYS A 173 -2.64 -3.88 1.31
N LYS A 174 -1.64 -3.27 1.93
CA LYS A 174 -0.25 -3.45 1.56
C LYS A 174 0.52 -4.12 2.68
N ILE A 175 1.50 -4.92 2.29
CA ILE A 175 2.64 -5.30 3.12
C ILE A 175 3.85 -4.53 2.65
N PHE A 176 4.58 -3.98 3.61
CA PHE A 176 5.97 -3.59 3.46
C PHE A 176 6.83 -4.63 4.18
N LEU A 177 7.52 -5.46 3.39
CA LEU A 177 8.57 -6.36 3.86
C LEU A 177 9.86 -5.56 3.97
N HIS A 178 10.33 -5.32 5.19
CA HIS A 178 11.49 -4.49 5.46
C HIS A 178 12.78 -5.30 5.27
N LEU A 179 13.64 -4.86 4.35
CA LEU A 179 14.91 -5.52 4.03
C LEU A 179 16.10 -4.89 4.77
N THR A 180 15.91 -3.68 5.28
CA THR A 180 16.82 -2.95 6.17
C THR A 180 16.04 -2.46 7.39
N LYS A 181 16.76 -1.93 8.38
CA LYS A 181 16.15 -1.22 9.49
C LYS A 181 15.37 0.00 8.98
N ALA A 182 14.18 0.25 9.53
CA ALA A 182 13.39 1.45 9.27
C ALA A 182 12.98 2.10 10.60
N ASP A 183 13.56 3.25 10.89
CA ASP A 183 13.24 4.14 12.01
C ASP A 183 13.27 5.62 11.56
N GLU A 184 13.11 6.55 12.50
CA GLU A 184 13.13 8.00 12.20
C GLU A 184 14.41 8.47 11.47
N GLU A 185 15.52 7.76 11.63
CA GLU A 185 16.82 8.11 11.06
C GLU A 185 17.09 7.38 9.74
N THR A 186 16.60 6.15 9.60
CA THR A 186 16.82 5.31 8.41
C THR A 186 15.63 5.27 7.45
N GLY A 187 14.56 6.03 7.73
CA GLY A 187 13.45 6.25 6.81
C GLY A 187 12.22 5.38 7.07
N VAL A 188 11.50 5.67 8.14
CA VAL A 188 10.24 4.99 8.51
C VAL A 188 9.05 5.41 7.62
N THR A 189 7.90 4.77 7.83
CA THR A 189 6.61 5.26 7.34
C THR A 189 5.83 5.86 8.52
N ASP A 190 5.43 7.12 8.39
CA ASP A 190 4.52 7.78 9.34
C ASP A 190 3.07 7.52 8.95
N PHE A 191 2.22 7.40 9.96
CA PHE A 191 0.77 7.24 9.86
C PHE A 191 0.06 8.25 10.76
N MET A 192 -1.16 8.65 10.35
CA MET A 192 -2.14 9.24 11.25
C MET A 192 -3.04 8.14 11.79
N SER A 193 -3.55 8.30 13.01
CA SER A 193 -4.56 7.39 13.55
C SER A 193 -5.82 7.36 12.68
N VAL A 194 -6.68 6.35 12.88
CA VAL A 194 -7.98 6.26 12.19
C VAL A 194 -8.81 7.51 12.51
N GLU A 195 -8.88 7.89 13.78
CA GLU A 195 -9.60 9.06 14.26
C GLU A 195 -9.07 10.36 13.64
N ASP A 196 -7.74 10.56 13.69
CA ASP A 196 -7.13 11.77 13.13
C ASP A 196 -7.32 11.81 11.61
N THR A 197 -7.13 10.70 10.89
CA THR A 197 -7.41 10.65 9.45
C THR A 197 -8.85 11.08 9.14
N GLU A 198 -9.84 10.58 9.87
CA GLU A 198 -11.22 11.01 9.69
C GLU A 198 -11.43 12.50 9.98
N ALA A 199 -10.78 13.03 11.02
CA ALA A 199 -10.90 14.43 11.40
C ALA A 199 -10.33 15.36 10.32
N TYR A 200 -9.17 15.03 9.76
CA TYR A 200 -8.56 15.78 8.65
C TYR A 200 -9.44 15.77 7.41
N ARG A 201 -10.05 14.62 7.08
CA ARG A 201 -10.99 14.51 5.96
C ARG A 201 -12.25 15.34 6.16
N LYS A 202 -12.80 15.37 7.37
CA LYS A 202 -13.95 16.23 7.72
C LYS A 202 -13.60 17.72 7.57
N ALA A 203 -12.34 18.09 7.80
CA ALA A 203 -11.83 19.44 7.58
C ALA A 203 -11.47 19.74 6.11
N GLY A 204 -11.58 18.76 5.20
CA GLY A 204 -11.35 18.90 3.76
C GLY A 204 -9.95 18.50 3.28
N TYR A 205 -9.13 17.86 4.12
CA TYR A 205 -7.83 17.32 3.70
C TYR A 205 -7.93 15.82 3.41
N TYR A 206 -7.79 15.46 2.14
CA TYR A 206 -7.92 14.08 1.67
C TYR A 206 -6.59 13.43 1.26
N GLY A 207 -5.51 14.22 1.13
CA GLY A 207 -4.20 13.71 0.74
C GLY A 207 -4.15 13.17 -0.69
N LEU A 208 -4.93 13.73 -1.62
CA LEU A 208 -5.07 13.26 -3.00
C LEU A 208 -4.44 14.23 -4.00
N GLY A 209 -3.71 13.70 -4.99
CA GLY A 209 -3.22 14.50 -6.12
C GLY A 209 -2.50 15.78 -5.71
N GLY A 210 -2.92 16.92 -6.29
CA GLY A 210 -2.35 18.24 -6.00
C GLY A 210 -2.71 18.82 -4.62
N GLU A 211 -3.54 18.14 -3.82
CA GLU A 211 -3.86 18.53 -2.44
C GLU A 211 -2.81 18.02 -1.44
N ARG A 212 -1.85 17.20 -1.87
CA ARG A 212 -0.84 16.62 -0.98
C ARG A 212 0.06 17.70 -0.38
N LEU A 213 0.15 17.70 0.94
CA LEU A 213 0.91 18.67 1.70
C LEU A 213 2.17 18.05 2.30
N VAL A 214 3.22 18.87 2.43
CA VAL A 214 4.44 18.55 3.19
C VAL A 214 4.09 18.47 4.68
N GLY A 215 4.89 17.78 5.49
CA GLY A 215 4.64 17.65 6.94
C GLY A 215 4.33 18.97 7.67
N GLU A 216 5.15 20.02 7.43
CA GLU A 216 4.95 21.35 8.04
C GLU A 216 3.63 22.00 7.60
N ASP A 217 3.21 21.79 6.35
CA ASP A 217 1.94 22.29 5.83
C ASP A 217 0.74 21.55 6.42
N VAL A 218 0.88 20.25 6.71
CA VAL A 218 -0.17 19.46 7.40
C VAL A 218 -0.30 19.88 8.86
N GLU A 219 0.80 20.21 9.53
CA GLU A 219 0.76 20.78 10.89
C GLU A 219 0.09 22.16 10.89
N ALA A 220 0.42 23.02 9.91
CA ALA A 220 -0.23 24.31 9.74
C ALA A 220 -1.73 24.17 9.43
N PHE A 221 -2.11 23.20 8.59
CA PHE A 221 -3.51 22.83 8.35
C PHE A 221 -4.20 22.40 9.65
N ALA A 222 -3.56 21.53 10.45
CA ALA A 222 -4.08 21.06 11.71
C ALA A 222 -4.41 22.23 12.64
N LYS A 223 -3.44 23.13 12.83
CA LYS A 223 -3.58 24.34 13.66
C LYS A 223 -4.72 25.23 13.20
N LYS A 224 -4.83 25.48 11.89
CA LYS A 224 -5.89 26.31 11.29
C LYS A 224 -7.29 25.72 11.54
N HIS A 225 -7.42 24.40 11.56
CA HIS A 225 -8.68 23.70 11.69
C HIS A 225 -8.96 23.18 13.12
N GLY A 226 -8.11 23.50 14.09
CA GLY A 226 -8.25 23.03 15.47
C GLY A 226 -8.11 21.51 15.62
N LEU A 227 -7.32 20.88 14.75
CA LEU A 227 -7.06 19.44 14.75
C LEU A 227 -5.73 19.12 15.44
N PRO A 228 -5.61 17.94 16.07
CA PRO A 228 -4.32 17.48 16.56
C PRO A 228 -3.39 17.04 15.42
N TYR A 229 -2.09 17.34 15.54
CA TYR A 229 -1.04 16.77 14.69
C TYR A 229 -0.21 15.79 15.51
N ARG A 230 -0.51 14.49 15.38
CA ARG A 230 0.08 13.42 16.21
C ARG A 230 0.46 12.22 15.34
N PRO A 231 1.36 12.39 14.37
CA PRO A 231 1.81 11.27 13.57
C PRO A 231 2.52 10.24 14.45
N PHE A 232 2.41 8.97 14.08
CA PHE A 232 3.14 7.89 14.72
C PHE A 232 3.73 6.97 13.65
N HIS A 233 4.69 6.15 14.04
CA HIS A 233 5.28 5.15 13.16
C HIS A 233 5.56 3.86 13.92
N ILE A 234 5.85 2.80 13.17
CA ILE A 234 6.26 1.52 13.72
C ILE A 234 7.67 1.22 13.22
N ASN A 235 8.63 1.15 14.14
CA ASN A 235 10.01 0.79 13.81
C ASN A 235 10.07 -0.66 13.33
N ALA A 236 10.89 -0.90 12.30
CA ALA A 236 11.09 -2.22 11.71
C ALA A 236 12.56 -2.60 11.67
N GLU A 237 12.84 -3.87 11.93
CA GLU A 237 14.13 -4.51 11.71
C GLU A 237 14.11 -5.31 10.40
N PRO A 238 15.29 -5.64 9.82
CA PRO A 238 15.34 -6.48 8.62
C PRO A 238 14.63 -7.82 8.86
N GLY A 239 13.64 -8.13 8.03
CA GLY A 239 12.81 -9.33 8.11
C GLY A 239 11.41 -9.09 8.68
N ASP A 240 11.15 -7.91 9.25
CA ASP A 240 9.81 -7.53 9.72
C ASP A 240 8.86 -7.22 8.55
N ALA A 241 7.55 -7.36 8.79
CA ALA A 241 6.50 -7.00 7.84
C ALA A 241 5.48 -6.05 8.48
N SER A 242 5.37 -4.82 7.96
CA SER A 242 4.26 -3.92 8.34
C SER A 242 3.12 -4.06 7.35
N ILE A 243 1.92 -4.28 7.86
CA ILE A 243 0.68 -4.47 7.09
C ILE A 243 -0.22 -3.27 7.35
N PHE A 244 -0.70 -2.60 6.32
CA PHE A 244 -1.46 -1.35 6.51
C PHE A 244 -2.58 -1.15 5.48
N ASP A 245 -3.59 -0.39 5.89
CA ASP A 245 -4.62 0.13 4.99
C ASP A 245 -4.13 1.46 4.42
N MET A 246 -3.86 1.43 3.12
CA MET A 246 -3.30 2.53 2.34
C MET A 246 -4.25 3.73 2.22
N ASN A 247 -5.50 3.54 2.63
CA ASN A 247 -6.48 4.59 2.65
C ASN A 247 -6.41 5.43 3.92
N TYR A 248 -5.62 5.09 4.94
CA TYR A 248 -5.34 6.06 6.00
C TYR A 248 -4.26 7.05 5.59
N LEU A 249 -4.21 8.23 6.23
CA LEU A 249 -3.17 9.20 5.93
C LEU A 249 -1.81 8.63 6.37
N HIS A 250 -0.88 8.59 5.43
CA HIS A 250 0.47 8.10 5.65
C HIS A 250 1.48 8.83 4.77
N ARG A 251 2.76 8.68 5.08
CA ARG A 251 3.87 9.14 4.24
C ARG A 251 5.14 8.34 4.51
N ALA A 252 6.01 8.26 3.51
CA ALA A 252 7.40 7.87 3.74
C ALA A 252 8.17 9.04 4.39
N VAL A 253 9.01 8.72 5.36
CA VAL A 253 10.02 9.64 5.88
C VAL A 253 11.32 9.37 5.12
N ALA A 254 11.93 10.41 4.56
CA ALA A 254 13.19 10.26 3.89
C ALA A 254 14.27 9.85 4.91
N PRO A 255 15.13 8.86 4.61
CA PRO A 255 16.27 8.56 5.46
C PRO A 255 17.11 9.83 5.70
N LYS A 256 17.66 9.98 6.91
CA LYS A 256 18.67 11.00 7.21
C LYS A 256 20.08 10.44 7.06
N LYS A 257 20.22 9.14 7.30
CA LYS A 257 21.44 8.36 7.10
C LYS A 257 21.10 7.01 6.49
N GLU A 258 22.08 6.41 5.79
CA GLU A 258 21.96 5.11 5.14
C GLU A 258 20.76 5.04 4.16
N TYR A 259 20.49 3.86 3.60
CA TYR A 259 19.36 3.66 2.70
C TYR A 259 18.29 2.78 3.36
N ARG A 260 17.05 2.89 2.87
CA ARG A 260 15.93 2.03 3.27
C ARG A 260 15.53 1.13 2.12
N ASP A 261 15.58 -0.18 2.32
CA ASP A 261 15.05 -1.15 1.37
C ASP A 261 13.77 -1.79 1.86
N VAL A 262 12.76 -1.82 0.99
CA VAL A 262 11.46 -2.43 1.26
C VAL A 262 10.92 -3.10 0.00
N VAL A 263 10.27 -4.25 0.17
CA VAL A 263 9.40 -4.82 -0.87
C VAL A 263 7.95 -4.58 -0.49
N GLN A 264 7.24 -3.87 -1.35
CA GLN A 264 5.82 -3.63 -1.24
C GLN A 264 5.06 -4.74 -1.97
N LEU A 265 4.13 -5.37 -1.27
CA LEU A 265 3.13 -6.28 -1.84
C LEU A 265 1.74 -5.68 -1.62
N LEU A 266 0.96 -5.51 -2.69
CA LEU A 266 -0.44 -5.08 -2.64
C LEU A 266 -1.33 -6.32 -2.73
N PHE A 267 -2.36 -6.39 -1.90
CA PHE A 267 -3.28 -7.51 -1.85
C PHE A 267 -4.72 -7.11 -2.18
N GLN A 268 -5.45 -8.06 -2.76
CA GLN A 268 -6.89 -7.98 -2.99
C GLN A 268 -7.57 -9.33 -2.66
N PRO A 269 -8.90 -9.40 -2.60
CA PRO A 269 -9.61 -10.67 -2.36
C PRO A 269 -9.39 -11.65 -3.52
N SER A 270 -9.47 -12.95 -3.22
CA SER A 270 -9.35 -14.03 -4.23
C SER A 270 -10.31 -15.18 -3.93
N PRO A 271 -10.86 -15.89 -4.94
CA PRO A 271 -11.66 -17.10 -4.72
C PRO A 271 -10.81 -18.36 -4.45
N ILE A 272 -9.50 -18.27 -4.67
CA ILE A 272 -8.52 -19.36 -4.56
C ILE A 272 -7.32 -18.90 -3.72
N SER A 273 -6.50 -19.84 -3.22
CA SER A 273 -5.33 -19.49 -2.41
C SER A 273 -4.31 -18.65 -3.19
N TRP A 274 -3.43 -17.94 -2.48
CA TRP A 274 -2.42 -17.11 -3.15
C TRP A 274 -1.40 -17.97 -3.91
N GLU A 275 -1.12 -19.19 -3.44
CA GLU A 275 -0.25 -20.15 -4.12
C GLU A 275 -0.87 -20.64 -5.43
N GLU A 276 -2.14 -21.06 -5.39
CA GLU A 276 -2.88 -21.49 -6.59
C GLU A 276 -3.01 -20.34 -7.59
N ASP A 277 -3.24 -19.13 -7.10
CA ASP A 277 -3.30 -17.95 -7.96
C ASP A 277 -1.93 -17.60 -8.56
N LEU A 278 -0.83 -17.74 -7.80
CA LEU A 278 0.53 -17.53 -8.30
C LEU A 278 0.88 -18.56 -9.39
N GLU A 279 0.48 -19.82 -9.23
CA GLU A 279 0.67 -20.86 -10.24
C GLU A 279 -0.08 -20.53 -11.54
N ARG A 280 -1.30 -20.01 -11.43
CA ARG A 280 -2.15 -19.69 -12.60
C ARG A 280 -1.81 -18.37 -13.27
N ASN A 281 -1.49 -17.36 -12.47
CA ASN A 281 -1.47 -15.95 -12.88
C ASN A 281 -0.15 -15.25 -12.55
N GLY A 282 0.91 -15.97 -12.15
CA GLY A 282 2.19 -15.39 -11.74
C GLY A 282 2.82 -14.46 -12.77
N GLU A 283 2.63 -14.73 -14.07
CA GLU A 283 3.09 -13.85 -15.15
C GLU A 283 2.46 -12.44 -15.09
N CYS A 284 1.23 -12.31 -14.60
CA CYS A 284 0.58 -11.00 -14.41
C CYS A 284 1.27 -10.17 -13.33
N LEU A 285 1.88 -10.81 -12.32
CA LEU A 285 2.68 -10.13 -11.30
C LEU A 285 4.00 -9.60 -11.87
N ARG A 286 4.48 -10.20 -12.97
CA ARG A 286 5.70 -9.78 -13.66
C ARG A 286 5.44 -8.54 -14.52
N HIS A 287 4.23 -8.37 -15.05
CA HIS A 287 3.85 -7.19 -15.84
C HIS A 287 3.11 -6.15 -14.98
N CYS A 288 3.80 -5.64 -13.96
CA CYS A 288 3.20 -4.69 -13.04
C CYS A 288 2.95 -3.33 -13.72
N ALA A 289 1.69 -3.02 -14.03
CA ALA A 289 1.27 -1.63 -14.21
C ALA A 289 1.09 -0.98 -12.84
N ARG A 290 1.50 0.28 -12.71
CA ARG A 290 1.20 1.06 -11.51
C ARG A 290 -0.31 1.31 -11.42
N GLY A 291 -0.96 0.88 -10.34
CA GLY A 291 -2.38 1.16 -10.07
C GLY A 291 -3.11 0.01 -9.37
N PHE A 292 -4.43 0.08 -9.33
CA PHE A 292 -5.31 -1.05 -8.99
C PHE A 292 -6.12 -1.46 -10.22
N ALA A 293 -6.54 -2.73 -10.28
CA ALA A 293 -7.44 -3.19 -11.32
C ALA A 293 -8.81 -2.52 -11.17
N LYS A 294 -9.35 -1.92 -12.24
CA LYS A 294 -10.72 -1.34 -12.17
C LYS A 294 -11.78 -2.43 -11.95
N ASP A 295 -11.48 -3.66 -12.34
CA ASP A 295 -12.27 -4.84 -12.07
C ASP A 295 -11.41 -5.85 -11.30
N PRO A 296 -11.75 -6.18 -10.04
CA PRO A 296 -10.94 -7.10 -9.22
C PRO A 296 -11.01 -8.55 -9.70
N SER A 297 -11.99 -8.90 -10.55
CA SER A 297 -12.09 -10.23 -11.15
C SER A 297 -11.25 -10.36 -12.42
N ASP A 298 -10.88 -9.22 -13.02
CA ASP A 298 -10.03 -9.18 -14.20
C ASP A 298 -8.57 -9.20 -13.78
N ARG A 299 -7.87 -10.25 -14.23
CA ARG A 299 -6.41 -10.41 -14.02
C ARG A 299 -5.61 -9.81 -15.15
N SER A 300 -6.25 -9.31 -16.22
CA SER A 300 -5.57 -8.49 -17.21
C SER A 300 -5.23 -7.15 -16.58
N VAL A 301 -3.95 -6.94 -16.34
CA VAL A 301 -3.47 -5.63 -15.94
C VAL A 301 -3.59 -4.75 -17.18
N GLU A 302 -4.52 -3.79 -17.19
CA GLU A 302 -4.47 -2.70 -18.18
C GLU A 302 -3.10 -2.02 -18.01
N ALA A 303 -2.18 -2.31 -18.92
CA ALA A 303 -0.89 -1.66 -18.97
C ALA A 303 -1.12 -0.16 -19.14
N VAL A 304 -1.00 0.60 -18.06
CA VAL A 304 -0.83 2.05 -18.18
C VAL A 304 0.56 2.22 -18.78
N SER A 305 0.58 2.40 -20.10
CA SER A 305 1.75 2.79 -20.87
C SER A 305 2.47 3.91 -20.12
N MET A 306 3.64 3.62 -19.56
CA MET A 306 4.58 4.64 -19.17
C MET A 306 5.12 5.27 -20.47
N MET A 307 4.53 6.40 -20.87
CA MET A 307 5.21 7.42 -21.67
C MET A 307 5.91 8.38 -20.73
#